data_AF-A0A7J6SW96-F1
#
_entry.id   AF-A0A7J6SW96-F1
#
_cell.length_a   1.000
_cell.length_b   1.000
_cell.length_c   1.000
_cell.angle_alpha   90.00
_cell.angle_beta   90.00
_cell.angle_gamma   90.00
#
_symmetry.space_group_name_H-M   'P 1'
#
loop_
_entity.id
_entity.type
_entity.pdbx_description
1 polymer ?
#
loop_
_entity_poly.entity_id
_entity_poly.type
_entity_poly.pdbx_seq_one_letter_code
_entity_poly.pdbx_strand_id
1 'polypeptide(L)'
;MAEYSLVTIEITRSYDSAAFKEDIKSMMLNVAKSSGKGLVFLFSDTQIVKESFLECINNILNTGEVPNLFAADEVEQIIGLVRPLAKAAGKQDSRDVIWSHFVHLVRESLHIVLAFSPVGEAFRARCRQFPSLINCCTIDWFMPWPKDALYSVAERNYKDADKSLGIDNYVGSLSAMSGVIHSSVTSMAENFFLTLRRRTYITPTSYLELIKLFLSLLEELQGVLTARLKRYTVGVDKLNQTNAIVDKLKQDLTEMQ
;
A
#
# COMPACT_ATOMS: atom_id res chain seq x y z
N MET A 1 12.69 -5.02 -10.32
CA MET A 1 11.25 -5.35 -10.24
C MET A 1 10.97 -6.44 -11.27
N ALA A 2 10.06 -7.37 -11.01
CA ALA A 2 9.87 -8.59 -11.83
C ALA A 2 9.16 -8.37 -13.19
N GLU A 3 8.99 -7.14 -13.66
CA GLU A 3 8.36 -6.78 -14.96
C GLU A 3 6.98 -7.41 -15.24
N TYR A 4 6.26 -7.85 -14.21
CA TYR A 4 4.90 -8.39 -14.33
C TYR A 4 3.84 -7.30 -14.31
N SER A 5 2.78 -7.50 -15.08
CA SER A 5 1.61 -6.63 -15.09
C SER A 5 0.78 -6.86 -13.83
N LEU A 6 0.46 -5.79 -13.09
CA LEU A 6 -0.39 -5.88 -11.90
C LEU A 6 -1.85 -5.61 -12.27
N VAL A 7 -2.75 -6.48 -11.83
CA VAL A 7 -4.20 -6.34 -11.94
C VAL A 7 -4.83 -6.49 -10.57
N THR A 8 -5.81 -5.64 -10.27
CA THR A 8 -6.67 -5.72 -9.09
C THR A 8 -8.11 -5.46 -9.54
N ILE A 9 -9.09 -5.90 -8.76
CA ILE A 9 -10.51 -5.66 -9.06
C ILE A 9 -11.02 -4.42 -8.31
N GLU A 10 -11.96 -3.73 -8.93
CA GLU A 10 -12.66 -2.60 -8.30
C GLU A 10 -14.10 -3.02 -7.97
N ILE A 11 -14.38 -3.13 -6.67
CA ILE A 11 -15.70 -3.53 -6.20
C ILE A 11 -16.67 -2.35 -6.30
N THR A 12 -17.69 -2.51 -7.14
CA THR A 12 -18.85 -1.61 -7.21
C THR A 12 -20.03 -2.19 -6.44
N ARG A 13 -21.08 -1.38 -6.17
CA ARG A 13 -22.28 -1.85 -5.45
C ARG A 13 -23.00 -3.01 -6.12
N SER A 14 -22.87 -3.15 -7.44
CA SER A 14 -23.47 -4.21 -8.26
C SER A 14 -22.50 -5.34 -8.59
N TYR A 15 -21.29 -5.33 -8.03
CA TYR A 15 -20.28 -6.34 -8.34
C TYR A 15 -20.68 -7.70 -7.75
N ASP A 16 -20.83 -8.69 -8.61
CA ASP A 16 -21.32 -10.02 -8.27
C ASP A 16 -20.39 -11.14 -8.79
N SER A 17 -20.83 -12.38 -8.63
CA SER A 17 -20.06 -13.55 -9.03
C SER A 17 -19.92 -13.69 -10.55
N ALA A 18 -20.81 -13.09 -11.34
CA ALA A 18 -20.69 -13.09 -12.79
C ALA A 18 -19.61 -12.09 -13.21
N ALA A 19 -19.63 -10.87 -12.66
CA ALA A 19 -18.59 -9.87 -12.89
C ALA A 19 -17.20 -10.40 -12.50
N PHE A 20 -17.07 -11.07 -11.36
CA PHE A 20 -15.82 -11.69 -10.94
C PHE A 20 -15.32 -12.75 -11.93
N LYS A 21 -16.22 -13.60 -12.44
CA LYS A 21 -15.86 -14.60 -13.46
C LYS A 21 -15.37 -13.94 -14.75
N GLU A 22 -15.99 -12.85 -15.18
CA GLU A 22 -15.54 -12.09 -16.36
C GLU A 22 -14.15 -11.46 -16.17
N ASP A 23 -13.84 -10.98 -14.96
CA ASP A 23 -12.49 -10.50 -14.64
C ASP A 23 -11.46 -11.64 -14.70
N ILE A 24 -11.78 -12.82 -14.13
CA ILE A 24 -10.94 -14.03 -14.24
C ILE A 24 -10.71 -14.40 -15.71
N LYS A 25 -11.78 -14.46 -16.53
CA LYS A 25 -11.68 -14.75 -17.96
C LYS A 25 -10.74 -13.77 -18.65
N SER A 26 -10.93 -12.48 -18.40
CA SER A 26 -10.13 -11.41 -18.99
C SER A 26 -8.65 -11.55 -18.63
N MET A 27 -8.34 -11.89 -17.38
CA MET A 27 -6.96 -12.15 -16.94
C MET A 27 -6.35 -13.38 -17.62
N MET A 28 -7.07 -14.50 -17.68
CA MET A 28 -6.60 -15.72 -18.36
C MET A 28 -6.37 -15.48 -19.87
N LEU A 29 -7.26 -14.73 -20.52
CA LEU A 29 -7.12 -14.33 -21.92
C LEU A 29 -5.93 -13.40 -22.15
N ASN A 30 -5.66 -12.48 -21.22
CA ASN A 30 -4.52 -11.58 -21.30
C ASN A 30 -3.20 -12.34 -21.25
N VAL A 31 -3.10 -13.36 -20.38
CA VAL A 31 -1.94 -14.25 -20.34
C VAL A 31 -1.68 -14.92 -21.70
N ALA A 32 -2.72 -15.46 -22.33
CA ALA A 32 -2.59 -16.08 -23.65
C ALA A 32 -2.20 -15.07 -24.74
N LYS A 33 -2.84 -13.90 -24.78
CA LYS A 33 -2.54 -12.82 -25.72
C LYS A 33 -1.12 -12.29 -25.59
N SER A 34 -0.63 -12.22 -24.35
CA SER A 34 0.70 -11.73 -24.03
C SER A 34 1.78 -12.79 -24.17
N SER A 35 1.46 -13.96 -24.76
CA SER A 35 2.40 -15.09 -24.94
C SER A 35 3.08 -15.52 -23.64
N GLY A 36 2.36 -15.52 -22.53
CA GLY A 36 2.88 -15.96 -21.23
C GLY A 36 3.72 -14.92 -20.47
N LYS A 37 3.60 -13.61 -20.79
CA LYS A 37 4.12 -12.59 -19.87
C LYS A 37 3.41 -12.68 -18.52
N GLY A 38 4.18 -12.62 -17.44
CA GLY A 38 3.66 -12.76 -16.09
C GLY A 38 2.63 -11.67 -15.74
N LEU A 39 1.52 -12.10 -15.15
CA LEU A 39 0.40 -11.29 -14.69
C LEU A 39 0.20 -11.55 -13.20
N VAL A 40 0.25 -10.50 -12.38
CA VAL A 40 0.00 -10.57 -10.95
C VAL A 40 -1.44 -10.13 -10.69
N PHE A 41 -2.25 -11.02 -10.12
CA PHE A 41 -3.56 -10.69 -9.61
C PHE A 41 -3.48 -10.44 -8.10
N LEU A 42 -3.63 -9.18 -7.69
CA LEU A 42 -3.69 -8.79 -6.28
C LEU A 42 -5.15 -8.79 -5.80
N PHE A 43 -5.44 -9.58 -4.76
CA PHE A 43 -6.77 -9.73 -4.20
C PHE A 43 -6.74 -9.61 -2.67
N SER A 44 -7.45 -8.61 -2.16
CA SER A 44 -7.55 -8.25 -0.75
C SER A 44 -8.78 -8.89 -0.11
N ASP A 45 -8.73 -9.17 1.20
CA ASP A 45 -9.88 -9.70 1.93
C ASP A 45 -11.09 -8.77 1.93
N THR A 46 -10.86 -7.46 1.88
CA THR A 46 -11.88 -6.40 1.75
C THR A 46 -12.64 -6.45 0.43
N GLN A 47 -12.10 -7.10 -0.60
CA GLN A 47 -12.75 -7.26 -1.90
C GLN A 47 -13.64 -8.51 -1.97
N ILE A 48 -13.66 -9.34 -0.92
CA ILE A 48 -14.48 -10.55 -0.86
C ILE A 48 -15.93 -10.19 -0.50
N VAL A 49 -16.75 -9.94 -1.53
CA VAL A 49 -18.19 -9.67 -1.38
C VAL A 49 -18.98 -10.97 -1.19
N LYS A 50 -18.60 -12.04 -1.90
CA LYS A 50 -19.24 -13.37 -1.85
C LYS A 50 -18.17 -14.44 -1.76
N GLU A 51 -18.42 -15.47 -0.94
CA GLU A 51 -17.49 -16.60 -0.76
C GLU A 51 -17.27 -17.40 -2.07
N SER A 52 -18.19 -17.31 -3.04
CA SER A 52 -18.00 -17.89 -4.39
C SER A 52 -16.77 -17.35 -5.13
N PHE A 53 -16.25 -16.17 -4.76
CA PHE A 53 -15.02 -15.64 -5.36
C PHE A 53 -13.83 -16.50 -4.99
N LEU A 54 -13.77 -16.94 -3.73
CA LEU A 54 -12.72 -17.83 -3.24
C LEU A 54 -12.84 -19.23 -3.81
N GLU A 55 -14.05 -19.70 -4.14
CA GLU A 55 -14.22 -20.96 -4.86
C GLU A 55 -13.54 -20.92 -6.24
N CYS A 56 -13.71 -19.82 -6.97
CA CYS A 56 -13.05 -19.62 -8.26
C CYS A 56 -11.52 -19.56 -8.10
N ILE A 57 -11.01 -18.79 -7.13
CA ILE A 57 -9.57 -18.72 -6.83
C ILE A 57 -9.04 -20.09 -6.41
N ASN A 58 -9.77 -20.83 -5.59
CA ASN A 58 -9.39 -22.16 -5.12
C ASN A 58 -9.22 -23.13 -6.30
N ASN A 59 -10.12 -23.07 -7.28
CA ASN A 59 -10.02 -23.87 -8.50
C ASN A 59 -8.81 -23.48 -9.34
N ILE A 60 -8.56 -22.19 -9.56
CA ILE A 60 -7.37 -21.73 -10.30
C ILE A 60 -6.07 -22.17 -9.61
N LEU A 61 -5.99 -22.07 -8.29
CA LEU A 61 -4.81 -22.49 -7.52
C LEU A 61 -4.59 -24.01 -7.58
N ASN A 62 -5.65 -24.82 -7.60
CA ASN A 62 -5.53 -26.28 -7.64
C ASN A 62 -5.26 -26.82 -9.05
N THR A 63 -6.12 -26.46 -10.02
CA THR A 63 -6.14 -27.06 -11.35
C THR A 63 -5.60 -26.13 -12.44
N GLY A 64 -5.63 -24.82 -12.21
CA GLY A 64 -5.33 -23.81 -13.23
C GLY A 64 -6.54 -23.40 -14.07
N GLU A 65 -7.72 -23.95 -13.80
CA GLU A 65 -8.95 -23.66 -14.53
C GLU A 65 -10.16 -23.61 -13.59
N VAL A 66 -11.20 -22.87 -13.99
CA VAL A 66 -12.48 -22.84 -13.28
C VAL A 66 -13.51 -23.62 -14.11
N PRO A 67 -14.19 -24.63 -13.55
CA PRO A 67 -15.20 -25.39 -14.26
C PRO A 67 -16.33 -24.49 -14.78
N ASN A 68 -16.78 -24.74 -16.02
CA ASN A 68 -17.85 -23.99 -16.69
C ASN A 68 -17.63 -22.46 -16.68
N LEU A 69 -16.37 -22.02 -16.73
CA LEU A 69 -16.06 -20.59 -16.81
C LEU A 69 -16.33 -20.05 -18.22
N PHE A 70 -15.82 -20.72 -19.24
CA PHE A 70 -15.97 -20.33 -20.64
C PHE A 70 -17.13 -21.06 -21.31
N ALA A 71 -17.89 -20.33 -22.12
CA ALA A 71 -18.89 -20.91 -23.01
C ALA A 71 -18.21 -21.65 -24.18
N ALA A 72 -18.93 -22.55 -24.85
CA ALA A 72 -18.35 -23.40 -25.89
C ALA A 72 -17.73 -22.60 -27.05
N ASP A 73 -18.35 -21.47 -27.42
CA ASP A 73 -17.85 -20.54 -28.42
C ASP A 73 -16.60 -19.79 -27.97
N GLU A 74 -16.53 -19.37 -26.70
CA GLU A 74 -15.32 -18.76 -26.11
C GLU A 74 -14.15 -19.75 -26.09
N VAL A 75 -14.41 -21.03 -25.80
CA VAL A 75 -13.39 -22.09 -25.83
C VAL A 75 -12.79 -22.25 -27.22
N GLU A 76 -13.60 -22.23 -28.29
CA GLU A 76 -13.07 -22.27 -29.67
C GLU A 76 -12.15 -21.09 -29.97
N GLN A 77 -12.54 -19.88 -29.53
CA GLN A 77 -11.76 -18.67 -29.74
C GLN A 77 -10.40 -18.77 -29.03
N ILE A 78 -10.38 -19.26 -27.80
CA ILE A 78 -9.13 -19.49 -27.03
C ILE A 78 -8.24 -20.51 -27.72
N ILE A 79 -8.80 -21.62 -28.18
CA ILE A 79 -8.04 -22.64 -28.91
C ILE A 79 -7.43 -22.04 -30.18
N GLY A 80 -8.19 -21.24 -30.93
CA GLY A 80 -7.68 -20.53 -32.11
C GLY A 80 -6.50 -19.61 -31.78
N LEU A 81 -6.58 -18.89 -30.67
CA LEU A 81 -5.55 -17.97 -30.20
C LEU A 81 -4.29 -18.68 -29.70
N VAL A 82 -4.43 -19.80 -29.00
CA VAL A 82 -3.32 -20.54 -28.36
C VAL A 82 -2.68 -21.56 -29.30
N ARG A 83 -3.37 -22.04 -30.34
CA ARG A 83 -2.84 -22.98 -31.35
C ARG A 83 -1.47 -22.58 -31.91
N PRO A 84 -1.19 -21.32 -32.33
CA PRO A 84 0.15 -20.95 -32.80
C PRO A 84 1.23 -21.09 -31.71
N LEU A 85 0.89 -20.77 -30.46
CA LEU A 85 1.80 -20.93 -29.31
C LEU A 85 2.08 -22.40 -29.02
N ALA A 86 1.03 -23.23 -29.03
CA ALA A 86 1.16 -24.68 -28.83
C ALA A 86 2.01 -25.34 -29.93
N LYS A 87 1.84 -24.92 -31.18
CA LYS A 87 2.63 -25.40 -32.32
C LYS A 87 4.08 -24.96 -32.22
N ALA A 88 4.35 -23.72 -31.81
CA ALA A 88 5.70 -23.23 -31.54
C ALA A 88 6.39 -24.01 -30.39
N ALA A 89 5.61 -24.47 -29.41
CA ALA A 89 6.07 -25.34 -28.33
C ALA A 89 6.13 -26.85 -28.70
N GLY A 90 5.90 -27.20 -29.98
CA GLY A 90 6.00 -28.58 -30.47
C GLY A 90 4.88 -29.52 -30.02
N LYS A 91 3.73 -28.99 -29.59
CA LYS A 91 2.57 -29.79 -29.16
C LYS A 91 1.75 -30.27 -30.36
N GLN A 92 1.08 -31.42 -30.20
CA GLN A 92 0.20 -31.97 -31.23
C GLN A 92 -1.02 -31.07 -31.45
N ASP A 93 -1.49 -31.00 -32.70
CA ASP A 93 -2.60 -30.16 -33.11
C ASP A 93 -3.97 -30.80 -32.82
N SER A 94 -4.20 -31.15 -31.55
CA SER A 94 -5.47 -31.67 -31.05
C SER A 94 -6.12 -30.68 -30.10
N ARG A 95 -7.46 -30.61 -30.12
CA ARG A 95 -8.26 -29.72 -29.27
C ARG A 95 -7.85 -29.81 -27.80
N ASP A 96 -7.83 -31.03 -27.26
CA ASP A 96 -7.60 -31.27 -25.84
C ASP A 96 -6.16 -30.92 -25.44
N VAL A 97 -5.21 -31.15 -26.35
CA VAL A 97 -3.80 -30.82 -26.15
C VAL A 97 -3.58 -29.31 -26.14
N ILE A 98 -4.24 -28.57 -27.02
CA ILE A 98 -4.16 -27.10 -27.07
C ILE A 98 -4.82 -26.49 -25.83
N TRP A 99 -5.99 -27.01 -25.40
CA TRP A 99 -6.63 -26.57 -24.16
C TRP A 99 -5.73 -26.81 -22.94
N SER A 100 -5.15 -28.01 -22.84
CA SER A 100 -4.22 -28.34 -21.77
C SER A 100 -2.98 -27.42 -21.79
N HIS A 101 -2.51 -27.03 -22.97
CA HIS A 101 -1.43 -26.06 -23.11
C HIS A 101 -1.83 -24.65 -22.65
N PHE A 102 -3.05 -24.21 -22.94
CA PHE A 102 -3.58 -22.95 -22.41
C PHE A 102 -3.62 -22.95 -20.88
N VAL A 103 -4.17 -24.00 -20.26
CA VAL A 103 -4.23 -24.13 -18.80
C VAL A 103 -2.81 -24.11 -18.20
N HIS A 104 -1.85 -24.78 -18.85
CA HIS A 104 -0.46 -24.74 -18.45
C HIS A 104 0.15 -23.34 -18.52
N LEU A 105 -0.07 -22.60 -19.62
CA LEU A 105 0.38 -21.21 -19.77
C LEU A 105 -0.20 -20.30 -18.67
N VAL A 106 -1.48 -20.46 -18.35
CA VAL A 106 -2.12 -19.73 -17.25
C VAL A 106 -1.44 -20.05 -15.93
N ARG A 107 -1.16 -21.31 -15.63
CA ARG A 107 -0.49 -21.71 -14.38
C ARG A 107 0.92 -21.15 -14.23
N GLU A 108 1.66 -21.05 -15.32
CA GLU A 108 3.03 -20.52 -15.29
C GLU A 108 3.08 -18.99 -15.19
N SER A 109 2.09 -18.30 -15.77
CA SER A 109 2.15 -16.85 -15.94
C SER A 109 1.20 -16.07 -15.04
N LEU A 110 0.13 -16.68 -14.52
CA LEU A 110 -0.81 -16.02 -13.62
C LEU A 110 -0.38 -16.25 -12.16
N HIS A 111 0.13 -15.19 -11.54
CA HIS A 111 0.53 -15.19 -10.14
C HIS A 111 -0.56 -14.54 -9.29
N ILE A 112 -1.17 -15.31 -8.39
CA ILE A 112 -2.20 -14.81 -7.49
C ILE A 112 -1.54 -14.40 -6.17
N VAL A 113 -1.75 -13.14 -5.76
CA VAL A 113 -1.27 -12.57 -4.49
C VAL A 113 -2.47 -12.24 -3.63
N LEU A 114 -2.59 -12.92 -2.50
CA LEU A 114 -3.70 -12.76 -1.57
C LEU A 114 -3.26 -11.95 -0.35
N ALA A 115 -3.88 -10.78 -0.15
CA ALA A 115 -3.59 -9.89 0.97
C ALA A 115 -4.68 -10.02 2.03
N PHE A 116 -4.61 -11.06 2.86
CA PHE A 116 -5.64 -11.38 3.86
C PHE A 116 -5.17 -11.06 5.28
N SER A 117 -6.05 -10.46 6.08
CA SER A 117 -5.80 -10.23 7.49
C SER A 117 -5.99 -11.52 8.30
N PRO A 118 -5.04 -11.90 9.16
CA PRO A 118 -5.20 -13.03 10.07
C PRO A 118 -6.12 -12.70 11.26
N VAL A 119 -6.60 -11.45 11.36
CA VAL A 119 -7.44 -10.99 12.47
C VAL A 119 -8.87 -11.48 12.30
N GLY A 120 -9.40 -12.09 13.37
CA GLY A 120 -10.78 -12.61 13.40
C GLY A 120 -10.88 -14.08 12.98
N GLU A 121 -12.11 -14.58 12.86
CA GLU A 121 -12.35 -15.99 12.50
C GLU A 121 -12.48 -16.22 10.99
N ALA A 122 -12.80 -15.17 10.22
CA ALA A 122 -13.12 -15.28 8.79
C ALA A 122 -11.99 -15.93 7.98
N PHE A 123 -10.74 -15.50 8.17
CA PHE A 123 -9.59 -16.10 7.48
C PHE A 123 -9.44 -17.59 7.80
N ARG A 124 -9.54 -17.96 9.09
CA ARG A 124 -9.48 -19.37 9.52
C ARG A 124 -10.62 -20.21 8.95
N ALA A 125 -11.83 -19.65 8.87
CA ALA A 125 -12.97 -20.34 8.25
C ALA A 125 -12.73 -20.57 6.75
N ARG A 126 -12.25 -19.56 6.03
CA ARG A 126 -11.92 -19.64 4.60
C ARG A 126 -10.82 -20.65 4.32
N CYS A 127 -9.75 -20.68 5.10
CA CYS A 127 -8.70 -21.70 4.98
C CYS A 127 -9.22 -23.14 5.15
N ARG A 128 -10.24 -23.35 6.01
CA ARG A 128 -10.88 -24.66 6.18
C ARG A 128 -11.77 -25.03 4.99
N GLN A 129 -12.47 -24.05 4.42
CA GLN A 129 -13.36 -24.24 3.28
C GLN A 129 -12.59 -24.40 1.95
N PHE A 130 -11.47 -23.69 1.82
CA PHE A 130 -10.65 -23.61 0.60
C PHE A 130 -9.18 -23.96 0.92
N PRO A 131 -8.83 -25.26 0.97
CA PRO A 131 -7.50 -25.70 1.38
C PRO A 131 -6.35 -25.24 0.46
N SER A 132 -6.63 -24.91 -0.81
CA SER A 132 -5.56 -24.47 -1.73
C SER A 132 -4.97 -23.12 -1.37
N LEU A 133 -5.68 -22.31 -0.58
CA LEU A 133 -5.14 -21.07 -0.01
C LEU A 133 -3.91 -21.32 0.86
N ILE A 134 -3.77 -22.51 1.45
CA ILE A 134 -2.61 -22.90 2.26
C ILE A 134 -1.71 -23.86 1.48
N ASN A 135 -2.29 -24.82 0.74
CA ASN A 135 -1.53 -25.88 0.10
C ASN A 135 -0.80 -25.43 -1.18
N CYS A 136 -1.33 -24.44 -1.89
CA CYS A 136 -0.82 -24.00 -3.19
C CYS A 136 -0.18 -22.60 -3.14
N CYS A 137 -0.31 -21.88 -2.03
CA CYS A 137 0.28 -20.56 -1.85
C CYS A 137 1.48 -20.62 -0.90
N THR A 138 2.49 -19.79 -1.18
CA THR A 138 3.55 -19.52 -0.20
C THR A 138 3.04 -18.46 0.77
N ILE A 139 3.12 -18.73 2.07
CA ILE A 139 2.66 -17.82 3.11
C ILE A 139 3.80 -16.90 3.51
N ASP A 140 3.61 -15.59 3.34
CA ASP A 140 4.49 -14.55 3.85
C ASP A 140 3.80 -13.81 5.02
N TRP A 141 4.46 -13.79 6.18
CA TRP A 141 3.89 -13.24 7.41
C TRP A 141 4.34 -11.80 7.62
N PHE A 142 3.39 -10.87 7.53
CA PHE A 142 3.61 -9.48 7.88
C PHE A 142 3.53 -9.29 9.39
N MET A 143 4.69 -9.41 10.04
CA MET A 143 4.82 -9.24 11.48
C MET A 143 4.79 -7.75 11.87
N PRO A 144 4.37 -7.43 13.12
CA PRO A 144 4.56 -6.09 13.66
C PRO A 144 6.02 -5.65 13.52
N TRP A 145 6.23 -4.36 13.20
CA TRP A 145 7.59 -3.85 13.00
C TRP A 145 8.41 -3.95 14.31
N PRO A 146 9.61 -4.57 14.26
CA PRO A 146 10.50 -4.56 15.41
C PRO A 146 10.99 -3.14 15.69
N LYS A 147 11.56 -2.93 16.89
CA LYS A 147 12.09 -1.62 17.32
C LYS A 147 13.07 -1.03 16.31
N ASP A 148 13.95 -1.87 15.75
CA ASP A 148 14.94 -1.43 14.77
C ASP A 148 14.30 -0.96 13.46
N ALA A 149 13.22 -1.63 13.02
CA ALA A 149 12.47 -1.21 11.84
C ALA A 149 11.71 0.10 12.09
N LEU A 150 11.08 0.25 13.26
CA LEU A 150 10.43 1.51 13.67
C LEU A 150 11.45 2.66 13.66
N TYR A 151 12.61 2.45 14.27
CA TYR A 151 13.68 3.44 14.29
C TYR A 151 14.17 3.79 12.88
N SER A 152 14.47 2.79 12.05
CA SER A 152 14.99 3.01 10.69
C SER A 152 13.99 3.74 9.79
N VAL A 153 12.71 3.39 9.88
CA VAL A 153 11.65 4.07 9.12
C VAL A 153 11.50 5.52 9.58
N ALA A 154 11.49 5.77 10.89
CA ALA A 154 11.43 7.13 11.42
C ALA A 154 12.65 7.95 11.04
N GLU A 155 13.85 7.38 11.17
CA GLU A 155 15.10 8.05 10.82
C GLU A 155 15.12 8.48 9.36
N ARG A 156 14.69 7.60 8.44
CA ARG A 156 14.57 7.94 7.03
C ARG A 156 13.60 9.10 6.80
N ASN A 157 12.40 9.05 7.38
CA ASN A 157 11.40 10.10 7.21
C ASN A 157 11.87 11.45 7.79
N TYR A 158 12.53 11.45 8.95
CA TYR A 158 13.06 12.67 9.56
C TYR A 158 14.26 13.24 8.79
N LYS A 159 15.16 12.39 8.26
CA LYS A 159 16.25 12.85 7.37
C LYS A 159 15.74 13.45 6.07
N ASP A 160 14.70 12.86 5.49
CA ASP A 160 14.08 13.40 4.28
C ASP A 160 13.48 14.80 4.54
N ALA A 161 12.93 15.03 5.74
CA ALA A 161 12.38 16.32 6.18
C ALA A 161 13.40 17.31 6.75
N ASP A 162 14.62 16.88 7.06
CA ASP A 162 15.66 17.73 7.65
C ASP A 162 15.99 18.93 6.74
N LYS A 163 16.05 18.70 5.43
CA LYS A 163 16.39 19.73 4.45
C LYS A 163 15.50 20.98 4.52
N SER A 164 14.26 20.85 5.00
CA SER A 164 13.33 21.96 5.14
C SER A 164 13.22 22.47 6.58
N LEU A 165 13.36 21.61 7.59
CA LEU A 165 13.04 21.94 8.99
C LEU A 165 14.26 22.14 9.90
N GLY A 166 15.47 21.76 9.45
CA GLY A 166 16.71 21.92 10.20
C GLY A 166 16.74 21.12 11.50
N ILE A 167 16.39 19.84 11.43
CA ILE A 167 16.22 18.94 12.59
C ILE A 167 17.34 17.89 12.72
N ASP A 168 18.41 17.98 11.94
CA ASP A 168 19.51 16.99 11.85
C ASP A 168 19.99 16.49 13.20
N ASN A 169 20.31 17.43 14.12
CA ASN A 169 20.78 17.11 15.47
C ASN A 169 19.78 16.34 16.34
N TYR A 170 18.49 16.37 15.99
CA TYR A 170 17.40 15.74 16.74
C TYR A 170 16.89 14.46 16.09
N VAL A 171 17.29 14.13 14.86
CA VAL A 171 16.79 12.97 14.10
C VAL A 171 16.86 11.68 14.92
N GLY A 172 18.00 11.37 15.52
CA GLY A 172 18.16 10.14 16.30
C GLY A 172 17.24 10.09 17.53
N SER A 173 17.13 11.20 18.26
CA SER A 173 16.26 11.31 19.44
C SER A 173 14.78 11.25 19.07
N LEU A 174 14.38 11.90 17.98
CA LEU A 174 13.01 11.87 17.45
C LEU A 174 12.63 10.46 16.99
N SER A 175 13.51 9.76 16.28
CA SER A 175 13.30 8.37 15.86
C SER A 175 13.12 7.43 17.05
N ALA A 176 13.99 7.53 18.06
CA ALA A 176 13.91 6.73 19.27
C ALA A 176 12.59 7.01 20.03
N MET A 177 12.24 8.28 20.20
CA MET A 177 11.00 8.69 20.86
C MET A 177 9.76 8.18 20.11
N SER A 178 9.71 8.32 18.79
CA SER A 178 8.60 7.82 17.97
C SER A 178 8.42 6.31 18.15
N GLY A 179 9.51 5.52 18.14
CA GLY A 179 9.45 4.08 18.41
C GLY A 179 8.91 3.74 19.81
N VAL A 180 9.30 4.50 20.84
CA VAL A 180 8.79 4.36 22.20
C VAL A 180 7.30 4.69 22.28
N ILE A 181 6.86 5.80 21.67
CA ILE A 181 5.46 6.21 21.63
C ILE A 181 4.62 5.10 20.99
N HIS A 182 5.02 4.60 19.82
CA HIS A 182 4.30 3.52 19.13
C HIS A 182 4.19 2.26 20.00
N SER A 183 5.30 1.85 20.63
CA SER A 183 5.32 0.69 21.52
C SER A 183 4.38 0.88 22.72
N SER A 184 4.38 2.07 23.31
CA SER A 184 3.54 2.38 24.47
C SER A 184 2.04 2.33 24.15
N VAL A 185 1.64 2.82 22.98
CA VAL A 185 0.25 2.79 22.51
C VAL A 185 -0.18 1.35 22.20
N THR A 186 0.71 0.52 21.65
CA THR A 186 0.44 -0.91 21.44
C THR A 186 0.17 -1.64 22.76
N SER A 187 1.00 -1.43 23.79
CA SER A 187 0.75 -2.00 25.12
C SER A 187 -0.52 -1.46 25.77
N MET A 188 -0.83 -0.17 25.56
CA MET A 188 -2.07 0.43 26.06
C MET A 188 -3.32 -0.15 25.37
N ALA A 189 -3.25 -0.43 24.07
CA ALA A 189 -4.35 -1.04 23.32
C ALA A 189 -4.71 -2.43 23.88
N GLU A 190 -3.71 -3.21 24.30
CA GLU A 190 -3.94 -4.50 24.99
C GLU A 190 -4.63 -4.31 26.34
N ASN A 191 -4.15 -3.38 27.17
CA ASN A 191 -4.77 -3.07 28.46
C ASN A 191 -6.21 -2.57 28.30
N PHE A 192 -6.46 -1.76 27.27
CA PHE A 192 -7.79 -1.26 26.93
C PHE A 192 -8.74 -2.40 26.55
N PHE A 193 -8.27 -3.37 25.77
CA PHE A 193 -9.04 -4.58 25.46
C PHE A 193 -9.33 -5.43 26.70
N LEU A 194 -8.35 -5.61 27.59
CA LEU A 194 -8.55 -6.38 28.83
C LEU A 194 -9.59 -5.75 29.75
N THR A 195 -9.61 -4.42 29.83
CA THR A 195 -10.48 -3.68 30.74
C THR A 195 -11.88 -3.48 30.19
N LEU A 196 -12.00 -3.04 28.93
CA LEU A 196 -13.27 -2.60 28.34
C LEU A 196 -13.81 -3.54 27.26
N ARG A 197 -13.08 -4.61 26.92
CA ARG A 197 -13.41 -5.55 25.84
C ARG A 197 -13.64 -4.90 24.48
N ARG A 198 -13.07 -3.70 24.28
CA ARG A 198 -13.08 -2.98 23.00
C ARG A 198 -11.72 -3.13 22.33
N ARG A 199 -11.71 -3.64 21.09
CA ARG A 199 -10.48 -3.80 20.30
C ARG A 199 -10.13 -2.49 19.59
N THR A 200 -8.87 -2.09 19.72
CA THR A 200 -8.23 -1.02 18.96
C THR A 200 -6.99 -1.62 18.29
N TYR A 201 -6.81 -1.36 17.00
CA TYR A 201 -5.70 -1.93 16.23
C TYR A 201 -4.67 -0.84 15.93
N ILE A 202 -3.43 -1.10 16.30
CA ILE A 202 -2.30 -0.22 16.02
C ILE A 202 -1.61 -0.74 14.77
N THR A 203 -1.53 0.09 13.74
CA THR A 203 -0.98 -0.30 12.42
C THR A 203 0.29 0.48 12.10
N PRO A 204 1.18 -0.06 11.25
CA PRO A 204 2.30 0.71 10.71
C PRO A 204 1.85 2.00 10.00
N THR A 205 0.66 2.01 9.39
CA THR A 205 0.08 3.21 8.79
C THR A 205 -0.13 4.32 9.83
N SER A 206 -0.72 3.99 10.99
CA SER A 206 -0.89 4.94 12.10
C SER A 206 0.44 5.49 12.63
N TYR A 207 1.51 4.68 12.57
CA TYR A 207 2.87 5.14 12.91
C TYR A 207 3.42 6.16 11.91
N LEU A 208 3.24 5.89 10.62
CA LEU A 208 3.62 6.83 9.56
C LEU A 208 2.80 8.12 9.63
N GLU A 209 1.51 8.03 9.95
CA GLU A 209 0.64 9.19 10.18
C GLU A 209 1.11 10.04 11.38
N LEU A 210 1.53 9.42 12.48
CA LEU A 210 2.12 10.13 13.62
C LEU A 210 3.34 10.97 13.19
N ILE A 211 4.26 10.36 12.43
CA ILE A 211 5.46 11.04 11.94
C ILE A 211 5.09 12.20 11.01
N LYS A 212 4.19 11.94 10.05
CA LYS A 212 3.70 12.96 9.12
C LYS A 212 3.04 14.13 9.84
N LEU A 213 2.18 13.84 10.82
CA LEU A 213 1.49 14.85 11.62
C LEU A 213 2.48 15.71 12.42
N PHE A 214 3.48 15.07 13.03
CA PHE A 214 4.53 15.80 13.74
C PHE A 214 5.28 16.75 12.81
N LEU A 215 5.68 16.27 11.63
CA LEU A 215 6.41 17.08 10.64
C LEU A 215 5.56 18.26 10.15
N SER A 216 4.28 18.03 9.82
CA SER A 216 3.39 19.11 9.37
C SER A 216 3.15 20.15 10.47
N LEU A 217 3.00 19.71 11.72
CA LEU A 217 2.82 20.62 12.84
C LEU A 217 4.08 21.45 13.11
N LEU A 218 5.26 20.83 12.99
CA LEU A 218 6.53 21.52 13.15
C LEU A 218 6.71 22.61 12.09
N GLU A 219 6.41 22.30 10.83
CA GLU A 219 6.44 23.24 9.72
C GLU A 219 5.50 24.44 9.96
N GLU A 220 4.25 24.16 10.39
CA GLU A 220 3.27 25.20 10.71
C GLU A 220 3.77 26.12 11.83
N LEU A 221 4.27 25.55 12.93
CA LEU A 221 4.77 26.30 14.07
C LEU A 221 6.02 27.12 13.72
N GLN A 222 6.95 26.57 12.93
CA GLN A 222 8.11 27.30 12.42
C GLN A 222 7.67 28.46 11.52
N GLY A 223 6.66 28.27 10.68
CA GLY A 223 6.08 29.33 9.85
C GLY A 223 5.49 30.47 10.69
N VAL A 224 4.69 30.14 11.71
CA VAL A 224 4.10 31.12 12.64
C VAL A 224 5.21 31.88 13.39
N LEU A 225 6.23 31.19 13.88
CA LEU A 225 7.37 31.81 14.57
C LEU A 225 8.16 32.73 13.65
N THR A 226 8.45 32.29 12.43
CA THR A 226 9.19 33.09 11.43
C THR A 226 8.42 34.36 11.07
N ALA A 227 7.09 34.27 10.89
CA ALA A 227 6.24 35.42 10.63
C ALA A 227 6.23 36.41 11.81
N ARG A 228 6.15 35.92 13.05
CA ARG A 228 6.25 36.76 14.25
C ARG A 228 7.62 37.42 14.36
N LEU A 229 8.70 36.67 14.15
CA LEU A 229 10.07 37.18 14.20
C LEU A 229 10.27 38.29 13.17
N LYS A 230 9.85 38.06 11.91
CA LYS A 230 9.89 39.08 10.84
C LYS A 230 9.14 40.36 11.24
N ARG A 231 7.97 40.22 11.86
CA ARG A 231 7.19 41.39 12.35
C ARG A 231 7.96 42.16 13.43
N TYR A 232 8.60 41.47 14.37
CA TYR A 232 9.41 42.11 15.40
C TYR A 232 10.66 42.78 14.81
N THR A 233 11.39 42.11 13.91
CA THR A 233 12.56 42.68 13.23
C THR A 233 12.20 43.97 12.50
N VAL A 234 11.12 43.96 11.70
CA VAL A 234 10.63 45.17 11.02
C VAL A 234 10.23 46.27 12.00
N GLY A 235 9.67 45.90 13.16
CA GLY A 235 9.34 46.86 14.22
C GLY A 235 10.59 47.51 14.82
N VAL A 236 11.60 46.72 15.15
CA VAL A 236 12.88 47.19 15.69
C VAL A 236 13.61 48.07 14.67
N ASP A 237 13.64 47.68 13.40
CA ASP A 237 14.27 48.47 12.34
C ASP A 237 13.62 49.85 12.20
N LYS A 238 12.29 49.92 12.26
CA LYS A 238 11.56 51.20 12.25
C LYS A 238 11.91 52.07 13.46
N LEU A 239 11.98 51.49 14.66
CA LEU A 239 12.38 52.23 15.87
C LEU A 239 13.80 52.79 15.75
N ASN A 240 14.74 51.99 15.23
CA ASN A 240 16.12 52.42 14.99
C ASN A 240 16.19 53.55 13.96
N GLN A 241 15.41 53.46 12.88
CA GLN A 241 15.29 54.54 11.88
C GLN A 241 14.73 55.81 12.50
N THR A 242 13.66 55.72 13.30
CA THR A 242 13.09 56.89 13.99
C THR A 242 14.08 57.52 14.96
N ASN A 243 14.81 56.72 15.74
CA ASN A 243 15.85 57.24 16.64
C ASN A 243 16.95 57.99 15.86
N ALA A 244 17.44 57.42 14.76
CA ALA A 244 18.43 58.08 13.91
C ALA A 244 17.92 59.42 13.33
N ILE A 245 16.65 59.49 12.95
CA ILE A 245 16.01 60.74 12.48
C ILE A 245 15.93 61.76 13.62
N VAL A 246 15.52 61.34 14.82
CA VAL A 246 15.41 62.22 16.00
C VAL A 246 16.77 62.76 16.41
N ASP A 247 17.81 61.93 16.39
CA ASP A 247 19.17 62.37 16.73
C ASP A 247 19.72 63.38 15.71
N LYS A 248 19.42 63.19 14.42
CA LYS A 248 19.74 64.17 13.39
C LYS A 248 19.00 65.49 13.60
N LEU A 249 17.70 65.45 13.88
CA LEU A 249 16.92 66.65 14.16
C LEU A 249 17.44 67.41 15.39
N LYS A 250 17.92 66.72 16.43
CA LYS A 250 18.55 67.37 17.60
C LYS A 250 19.85 68.08 17.23
N GLN A 251 20.68 67.48 16.37
CA GLN A 251 21.91 68.09 15.87
C GLN A 251 21.60 69.35 15.07
N ASP A 252 20.66 69.28 14.12
CA ASP A 252 20.24 70.44 13.32
C ASP A 252 19.71 71.58 14.22
N LEU A 253 18.97 71.26 15.29
CA LEU A 253 18.46 72.25 16.25
C LEU A 253 19.56 72.91 17.10
N THR A 254 20.64 72.20 17.38
CA THR A 254 21.79 72.74 18.12
C THR A 254 22.71 73.57 17.22
N GLU A 255 22.77 73.29 15.92
CA GLU A 255 23.49 74.12 14.94
C GLU A 255 22.75 75.44 14.62
N MET A 256 21.44 75.51 14.84
CA MET A 256 20.63 76.71 14.62
C MET A 256 20.55 77.68 15.82
N GLN A 257 21.17 77.34 16.96
CA GLN A 257 21.29 78.20 18.15
C GLN A 257 22.67 78.86 18.22
#